data_AF-A0A2A9F1U3-F1
#
_entry.id   AF-A0A2A9F1U3-F1
#
_cell.length_a   1.000
_cell.length_b   1.000
_cell.length_c   1.000
_cell.angle_alpha   90.00
_cell.angle_beta   90.00
_cell.angle_gamma   90.00
#
_symmetry.space_group_name_H-M   'P 1'
#
loop_
_entity.id
_entity.type
_entity.pdbx_description
1 polymer ?
#
loop_
_entity_poly.entity_id
_entity_poly.type
_entity_poly.pdbx_seq_one_letter_code
_entity_poly.pdbx_strand_id
1 'polypeptide(L)'
;MISGMVSIETSPETEAMARARAALLALNRRTDTVGAQAAEALFELNLVHPPYPPAHVVSEDQMPDVEDVRELLLAAAAAASDVAEIARITQAAAAFDTPYIR
;
A
#
# COMPACT_ATOMS: atom_id res chain seq x y z
N MET A 1 -35.31 -13.05 4.24
CA MET A 1 -34.64 -11.83 3.75
C MET A 1 -33.29 -12.27 3.23
N ILE A 2 -33.12 -12.29 1.91
CA ILE A 2 -31.85 -12.68 1.30
C ILE A 2 -30.95 -11.44 1.41
N SER A 3 -30.03 -11.45 2.37
CA SER A 3 -28.87 -10.56 2.34
C SER A 3 -28.14 -10.86 1.04
N GLY A 4 -28.37 -10.04 0.01
CA GLY A 4 -27.59 -10.11 -1.21
C GLY A 4 -26.13 -9.86 -0.83
N MET A 5 -25.28 -10.86 -1.03
CA MET A 5 -23.83 -10.66 -0.98
C MET A 5 -23.49 -9.63 -2.06
N VAL A 6 -23.27 -8.37 -1.65
CA VAL A 6 -22.74 -7.34 -2.53
C VAL A 6 -21.32 -7.77 -2.86
N SER A 7 -21.11 -8.33 -4.05
CA SER A 7 -19.77 -8.59 -4.56
C SER A 7 -19.17 -7.25 -4.95
N ILE A 8 -18.17 -6.79 -4.20
CA ILE A 8 -17.42 -5.59 -4.54
C ILE A 8 -16.46 -5.97 -5.67
N GLU A 9 -16.61 -5.33 -6.82
CA GLU A 9 -15.66 -5.48 -7.92
C GLU A 9 -14.31 -4.90 -7.49
N THR A 10 -13.24 -5.67 -7.67
CA THR A 10 -11.88 -5.26 -7.29
C THR A 10 -10.94 -5.38 -8.49
N SER A 11 -9.93 -4.50 -8.53
CA SER A 11 -8.84 -4.60 -9.47
C SER A 11 -7.92 -5.78 -9.13
N PRO A 12 -7.34 -6.47 -10.13
CA PRO A 12 -6.30 -7.46 -9.87
C PRO A 12 -5.08 -6.80 -9.23
N GLU A 13 -4.43 -7.47 -8.29
CA GLU A 13 -3.18 -7.00 -7.68
C GLU A 13 -2.08 -8.05 -7.81
N THR A 14 -0.84 -7.60 -8.02
CA THR A 14 0.33 -8.49 -7.97
C THR A 14 0.66 -8.85 -6.53
N GLU A 15 1.32 -9.99 -6.30
CA GLU A 15 1.77 -10.38 -4.96
C GLU A 15 2.75 -9.36 -4.36
N ALA A 16 3.58 -8.72 -5.19
CA ALA A 16 4.48 -7.67 -4.75
C ALA A 16 3.72 -6.42 -4.29
N MET A 17 2.69 -5.99 -5.05
CA MET A 17 1.78 -4.91 -4.65
C MET A 17 1.06 -5.23 -3.33
N ALA A 18 0.49 -6.44 -3.21
CA ALA A 18 -0.21 -6.87 -2.00
C ALA A 18 0.68 -6.81 -0.76
N ARG A 19 1.94 -7.25 -0.87
CA ARG A 19 2.93 -7.19 0.22
C ARG A 19 3.32 -5.75 0.58
N ALA A 20 3.57 -4.89 -0.42
CA ALA A 20 3.86 -3.49 -0.16
C ALA A 20 2.71 -2.78 0.57
N ARG A 21 1.46 -3.01 0.13
CA ARG A 21 0.26 -2.47 0.77
C ARG A 21 0.09 -2.99 2.20
N ALA A 22 0.34 -4.27 2.44
CA ALA A 22 0.27 -4.86 3.78
C ALA A 22 1.32 -4.24 4.74
N ALA A 23 2.53 -4.03 4.25
CA ALA A 23 3.61 -3.43 5.03
C ALA A 23 3.33 -1.95 5.37
N LEU A 24 2.83 -1.18 4.39
CA LEU A 24 2.38 0.20 4.61
C LEU A 24 1.21 0.27 5.61
N LEU A 25 0.25 -0.65 5.52
CA LEU A 25 -0.85 -0.72 6.48
C LEU A 25 -0.36 -1.02 7.90
N ALA A 26 0.68 -1.84 8.04
CA ALA A 26 1.30 -2.12 9.33
C ALA A 26 2.00 -0.87 9.91
N LEU A 27 2.84 -0.18 9.11
CA LEU A 27 3.52 1.05 9.55
C LEU A 27 2.57 2.20 9.87
N ASN A 28 1.43 2.31 9.18
CA ASN A 28 0.39 3.32 9.44
C ASN A 28 -0.13 3.29 10.90
N ARG A 29 0.05 2.19 11.62
CA ARG A 29 -0.33 2.09 13.04
C ARG A 29 0.57 2.90 13.99
N ARG A 30 1.74 3.34 13.52
CA ARG A 30 2.64 4.17 14.31
C ARG A 30 2.05 5.56 14.51
N THR A 31 2.33 6.16 15.66
CA THR A 31 1.82 7.50 16.02
C THR A 31 2.78 8.64 15.68
N ASP A 32 3.91 8.33 15.05
CA ASP A 32 4.94 9.27 14.64
C ASP A 32 4.85 9.64 13.15
N THR A 33 5.84 10.40 12.64
CA THR A 33 5.84 10.85 11.24
C THR A 33 5.88 9.70 10.24
N VAL A 34 6.50 8.57 10.59
CA VAL A 34 6.54 7.38 9.73
C VAL A 34 5.15 6.81 9.52
N GLY A 35 4.30 6.80 10.56
CA GLY A 35 2.91 6.35 10.42
C GLY A 35 2.11 7.22 9.45
N ALA A 36 2.27 8.53 9.52
CA ALA A 36 1.62 9.47 8.60
C ALA A 36 2.10 9.28 7.14
N GLN A 37 3.42 9.11 6.93
CA GLN A 37 4.00 8.82 5.62
C GLN A 37 3.47 7.50 5.04
N ALA A 38 3.37 6.46 5.87
CA ALA A 38 2.82 5.18 5.44
C ALA A 38 1.34 5.28 5.07
N ALA A 39 0.56 6.10 5.78
CA ALA A 39 -0.85 6.35 5.47
C ALA A 39 -1.02 7.03 4.11
N GLU A 40 -0.22 8.05 3.81
CA GLU A 40 -0.26 8.78 2.54
C GLU A 40 0.20 7.90 1.37
N ALA A 41 1.29 7.16 1.53
CA ALA A 41 1.74 6.20 0.53
C ALA A 41 0.70 5.11 0.25
N LEU A 42 0.03 4.59 1.29
CA LEU A 42 -1.06 3.63 1.12
C LEU A 42 -2.26 4.26 0.40
N PHE A 43 -2.56 5.53 0.64
CA PHE A 43 -3.62 6.25 -0.08
C PHE A 43 -3.31 6.33 -1.58
N GLU A 44 -2.09 6.73 -1.96
CA GLU A 44 -1.67 6.81 -3.37
C GLU A 44 -1.81 5.46 -4.10
N LEU A 45 -1.42 4.36 -3.45
CA LEU A 45 -1.60 3.01 -4.03
C LEU A 45 -3.07 2.65 -4.22
N ASN A 46 -3.97 3.13 -3.35
CA ASN A 46 -5.39 2.78 -3.38
C ASN A 46 -6.25 3.77 -4.21
N LEU A 47 -5.65 4.80 -4.81
CA LEU A 47 -6.34 5.78 -5.65
C LEU A 47 -6.67 5.19 -7.04
N VAL A 48 -7.41 4.09 -7.06
CA VAL A 48 -7.76 3.32 -8.27
C VAL A 48 -9.24 2.94 -8.28
N HIS A 49 -9.82 2.80 -9.49
CA HIS A 49 -11.18 2.30 -9.68
C HIS A 49 -11.22 1.24 -10.80
N PRO A 50 -11.72 0.02 -10.53
CA PRO A 50 -12.20 -0.47 -9.23
C PRO A 50 -11.07 -0.56 -8.17
N PRO A 51 -11.38 -0.53 -6.85
CA PRO A 51 -10.37 -0.56 -5.80
C PRO A 51 -9.63 -1.89 -5.76
N TYR A 52 -8.42 -1.93 -5.21
CA TYR A 52 -7.80 -3.20 -4.85
C TYR A 52 -8.56 -3.90 -3.71
N PRO A 53 -8.39 -5.23 -3.53
CA PRO A 53 -8.83 -5.92 -2.34
C PRO A 53 -8.31 -5.25 -1.05
N PRO A 54 -8.98 -5.43 0.11
CA PRO A 54 -8.46 -4.94 1.38
C PRO A 54 -7.04 -5.46 1.64
N ALA A 55 -6.12 -4.57 1.99
CA ALA A 55 -4.74 -4.95 2.28
C ALA A 55 -4.68 -5.92 3.48
N HIS A 56 -3.79 -6.91 3.39
CA HIS A 56 -3.63 -7.91 4.44
C HIS A 56 -3.05 -7.28 5.71
N VAL A 57 -3.48 -7.79 6.86
CA VAL A 57 -2.93 -7.41 8.17
C VAL A 57 -1.70 -8.26 8.46
N VAL A 58 -0.60 -7.58 8.75
CA VAL A 58 0.65 -8.21 9.23
C VAL A 58 0.58 -8.34 10.76
N SER A 59 1.09 -9.46 11.28
CA SER A 59 1.20 -9.72 12.72
C SER A 59 2.22 -8.76 13.37
N GLU A 60 2.04 -8.43 14.66
CA GLU A 60 2.90 -7.46 15.35
C GLU A 60 4.37 -7.90 15.44
N ASP A 61 4.62 -9.21 15.52
CA ASP A 61 5.96 -9.83 15.52
C ASP A 61 6.67 -9.74 14.16
N GLN A 62 5.94 -9.38 13.10
CA GLN A 62 6.44 -9.22 11.73
C GLN A 62 6.34 -7.76 11.27
N MET A 63 6.32 -6.80 12.19
CA MET A 63 6.23 -5.38 11.85
C MET A 63 7.44 -4.98 10.97
N PRO A 64 7.20 -4.52 9.73
CA PRO A 64 8.28 -4.08 8.86
C PRO A 64 8.92 -2.80 9.40
N ASP A 65 10.18 -2.58 9.05
CA ASP A 65 10.82 -1.28 9.20
C ASP A 65 10.64 -0.40 7.95
N VAL A 66 11.25 0.77 7.95
CA VAL A 66 11.18 1.74 6.84
C VAL A 66 11.87 1.20 5.59
N GLU A 67 12.98 0.48 5.76
CA GLU A 67 13.75 -0.04 4.64
C GLU A 67 13.03 -1.22 3.99
N ASP A 68 12.42 -2.10 4.79
CA ASP A 68 11.56 -3.17 4.30
C ASP A 68 10.46 -2.63 3.37
N VAL A 69 9.81 -1.53 3.76
CA VAL A 69 8.76 -0.91 2.94
C VAL A 69 9.31 -0.34 1.64
N ARG A 70 10.49 0.28 1.65
CA ARG A 70 11.13 0.78 0.42
C ARG A 70 11.48 -0.35 -0.54
N GLU A 71 12.08 -1.43 -0.03
CA GLU A 71 12.40 -2.60 -0.84
C GLU A 71 11.14 -3.24 -1.43
N LEU A 72 10.06 -3.31 -0.66
CA LEU A 72 8.77 -3.82 -1.14
C LEU A 72 8.15 -2.93 -2.23
N LEU A 73 8.23 -1.60 -2.10
CA LEU A 73 7.77 -0.67 -3.14
C LEU A 73 8.60 -0.80 -4.42
N LEU A 74 9.92 -0.94 -4.30
CA LEU A 74 10.80 -1.20 -5.43
C LEU A 74 10.48 -2.55 -6.12
N ALA A 75 10.26 -3.60 -5.33
CA ALA A 75 9.87 -4.91 -5.85
C ALA A 75 8.50 -4.87 -6.54
N ALA A 76 7.54 -4.10 -6.01
CA ALA A 76 6.25 -3.88 -6.65
C ALA A 76 6.41 -3.16 -7.99
N ALA A 77 7.23 -2.11 -8.06
CA ALA A 77 7.48 -1.38 -9.31
C ALA A 77 8.13 -2.28 -10.37
N ALA A 78 9.05 -3.16 -9.95
CA ALA A 78 9.71 -4.12 -10.85
C ALA A 78 8.76 -5.23 -11.36
N ALA A 79 7.73 -5.57 -10.58
CA ALA A 79 6.73 -6.59 -10.93
C ALA A 79 5.52 -6.02 -11.69
N ALA A 80 5.31 -4.71 -11.65
CA ALA A 80 4.20 -4.04 -12.30
C ALA A 80 4.27 -4.20 -13.83
N SER A 81 3.11 -4.47 -14.44
CA SER A 81 3.02 -4.77 -15.88
C SER A 81 2.49 -3.61 -16.72
N ASP A 82 1.99 -2.56 -16.07
CA ASP A 82 1.47 -1.37 -16.73
C ASP A 82 2.04 -0.08 -16.15
N VAL A 83 2.10 0.94 -17.01
CA VAL A 83 2.71 2.24 -16.69
C VAL A 83 1.93 2.99 -15.61
N ALA A 84 0.61 2.78 -15.50
CA ALA A 84 -0.21 3.46 -14.51
C ALA A 84 0.04 2.88 -13.10
N GLU A 85 0.24 1.56 -12.97
CA GLU A 85 0.66 0.91 -11.74
C GLU A 85 2.05 1.39 -11.31
N ILE A 86 3.03 1.43 -12.23
CA ILE A 86 4.37 1.97 -11.94
C ILE A 86 4.30 3.43 -11.46
N ALA A 87 3.50 4.27 -12.12
CA ALA A 87 3.34 5.67 -11.73
C ALA A 87 2.78 5.82 -10.32
N ARG A 88 1.77 5.02 -9.94
CA ARG A 88 1.19 5.01 -8.58
C ARG A 88 2.20 4.53 -7.53
N ILE A 89 2.96 3.48 -7.82
CA ILE A 89 4.00 2.99 -6.91
C ILE A 89 5.07 4.07 -6.71
N THR A 90 5.44 4.78 -7.77
CA THR A 90 6.41 5.88 -7.70
C THR A 90 5.87 7.05 -6.87
N GLN A 91 4.58 7.40 -7.00
CA GLN A 91 3.92 8.41 -6.17
C GLN A 91 3.88 7.99 -4.70
N ALA A 92 3.53 6.72 -4.42
CA ALA A 92 3.54 6.18 -3.07
C ALA A 92 4.94 6.20 -2.45
N ALA A 93 5.98 5.82 -3.20
CA ALA A 93 7.37 5.90 -2.73
C ALA A 93 7.79 7.35 -2.44
N ALA A 94 7.43 8.29 -3.31
CA ALA A 94 7.71 9.71 -3.09
C ALA A 94 6.98 10.26 -1.85
N ALA A 95 5.72 9.89 -1.64
CA ALA A 95 4.97 10.24 -0.44
C ALA A 95 5.62 9.66 0.82
N PHE A 96 6.05 8.40 0.77
CA PHE A 96 6.69 7.73 1.90
C PHE A 96 8.01 8.38 2.31
N ASP A 97 8.80 8.85 1.34
CA ASP A 97 10.10 9.50 1.59
C ASP A 97 10.00 11.01 1.87
N THR A 98 8.85 11.65 1.64
CA THR A 98 8.69 13.09 1.85
C THR A 98 8.57 13.41 3.35
N PRO A 99 9.47 14.23 3.93
CA PRO A 99 9.37 14.61 5.33
C PRO A 99 8.15 15.49 5.61
N TYR A 100 7.39 15.17 6.65
CA TYR A 100 6.36 16.07 7.16
C TYR A 100 7.02 17.28 7.87
N ILE A 101 6.94 18.45 7.25
CA ILE A 101 7.32 19.72 7.88
C ILE A 101 6.06 20.28 8.57
N ARG A 102 6.09 20.41 9.90
CA ARG A 102 5.05 21.07 10.69
C ARG A 102 5.38 22.52 10.95
#